data_AF-A0A7C4YLT2-F1
#
_entry.id   AF-A0A7C4YLT2-F1
#
_cell.length_a   1.000
_cell.length_b   1.000
_cell.length_c   1.000
_cell.angle_alpha   90.00
_cell.angle_beta   90.00
_cell.angle_gamma   90.00
#
_symmetry.space_group_name_H-M   'P 1'
#
loop_
_entity.id
_entity.type
_entity.pdbx_description
1 polymer ?
#
loop_
_entity_poly.entity_id
_entity_poly.type
_entity_poly.pdbx_seq_one_letter_code
_entity_poly.pdbx_strand_id
1 'polypeptide(L)'
;MDLEARAEDCCSSTYVLKINGQAVGKLSGRWFSESLDVALTGQRRFFFVNKNWLGSYFELKDAESDAVLASAKPAGFFSSSWDLELSIGPAQLKRAGFWKRGWIAWQDRRQLATIDPLGMCERGWLLQN
;
A
#
# COMPACT_ATOMS: atom_id res chain seq x y z
N MET A 1 -10.06 -8.82 -9.47
CA MET A 1 -9.01 -8.05 -10.20
C MET A 1 -7.74 -8.19 -9.40
N ASP A 2 -6.61 -8.47 -10.05
CA ASP A 2 -5.37 -8.81 -9.34
C ASP A 2 -4.34 -7.69 -9.53
N LEU A 3 -4.00 -7.00 -8.44
CA LEU A 3 -2.93 -6.01 -8.39
C LEU A 3 -1.73 -6.60 -7.67
N GLU A 4 -0.58 -6.59 -8.32
CA GLU A 4 0.66 -7.15 -7.81
C GLU A 4 1.71 -6.05 -7.67
N ALA A 5 2.51 -6.10 -6.61
CA ALA A 5 3.74 -5.34 -6.47
C ALA A 5 4.90 -6.32 -6.24
N ARG A 6 5.81 -6.49 -7.21
CA ARG A 6 7.00 -7.35 -7.10
C ARG A 6 8.28 -6.53 -7.10
N ALA A 7 9.24 -6.87 -6.25
CA ALA A 7 10.57 -6.29 -6.33
C ALA A 7 11.17 -6.49 -7.73
N GLU A 8 11.80 -5.44 -8.27
CA GLU A 8 12.43 -5.48 -9.60
C GLU A 8 13.62 -6.46 -9.62
N ASP A 9 14.40 -6.48 -8.53
CA ASP A 9 15.52 -7.40 -8.29
C ASP A 9 15.65 -7.71 -6.79
N CYS A 10 16.39 -8.77 -6.42
CA CYS A 10 16.57 -9.20 -5.03
C CYS A 10 17.08 -8.10 -4.07
N CYS A 11 17.86 -7.16 -4.59
CA CYS A 11 18.48 -6.07 -3.84
C CYS A 11 17.83 -4.69 -4.10
N SER A 12 16.79 -4.61 -4.92
CA SER A 12 16.17 -3.34 -5.30
C SER A 12 15.19 -2.83 -4.23
N SER A 13 15.12 -1.51 -4.05
CA SER A 13 14.05 -0.81 -3.32
C SER A 13 12.88 -0.43 -4.23
N THR A 14 12.94 -0.83 -5.50
CA THR A 14 11.91 -0.62 -6.50
C THR A 14 11.04 -1.86 -6.67
N TYR A 15 9.73 -1.67 -6.64
CA TYR A 15 8.71 -2.68 -6.92
C TYR A 15 7.96 -2.31 -8.19
N VAL A 16 7.84 -3.24 -9.13
CA VAL A 16 6.99 -3.09 -10.32
C VAL A 16 5.55 -3.39 -9.94
N LEU A 17 4.66 -2.45 -10.25
CA LEU A 17 3.21 -2.60 -10.10
C LEU A 17 2.64 -3.24 -11.35
N LYS A 18 1.85 -4.30 -11.20
CA LYS A 18 1.16 -4.97 -12.31
C LYS A 18 -0.32 -5.14 -12.01
N ILE A 19 -1.18 -4.89 -12.99
CA ILE A 19 -2.60 -5.26 -12.94
C ILE A 19 -2.81 -6.40 -13.91
N ASN A 20 -3.36 -7.51 -13.42
CA ASN A 20 -3.58 -8.74 -14.20
C ASN A 20 -2.34 -9.18 -15.00
N GLY A 21 -1.15 -9.06 -14.40
CA GLY A 21 0.13 -9.43 -15.01
C GLY A 21 0.76 -8.38 -15.92
N GLN A 22 0.05 -7.31 -16.29
CA GLN A 22 0.58 -6.22 -17.10
C GLN A 22 1.18 -5.11 -16.23
N ALA A 23 2.41 -4.68 -16.51
CA ALA A 23 3.05 -3.59 -15.77
C ALA A 23 2.30 -2.26 -15.98
N VAL A 24 1.90 -1.63 -14.88
CA VAL A 24 1.17 -0.36 -14.84
C VAL A 24 1.90 0.73 -14.06
N GLY A 25 3.07 0.44 -13.50
CA GLY A 25 3.83 1.41 -12.74
C GLY A 25 4.99 0.82 -11.95
N LYS A 26 5.61 1.68 -11.15
CA LYS A 26 6.69 1.33 -10.21
C LYS A 26 6.51 2.09 -8.88
N LEU A 27 6.79 1.41 -7.79
CA LEU A 27 7.01 1.99 -6.46
C LEU A 27 8.52 2.04 -6.23
N SER A 28 9.09 3.19 -5.89
CA SER A 28 10.50 3.29 -5.56
C SER A 28 10.65 3.89 -4.17
N GLY A 29 11.26 3.15 -3.24
CA GLY A 29 11.67 3.72 -1.97
C GLY A 29 12.92 4.56 -2.15
N ARG A 30 12.91 5.80 -1.65
CA ARG A 30 14.12 6.62 -1.62
C ARG A 30 14.98 6.16 -0.43
N TRP A 31 16.28 6.00 -0.68
CA TRP A 31 17.23 5.78 0.40
C TRP A 31 17.19 6.98 1.35
N PHE A 32 17.07 6.72 2.65
CA PHE A 32 17.00 7.70 3.75
C PHE A 32 15.69 8.49 3.93
N SER A 33 14.61 8.19 3.19
CA SER A 33 13.30 8.78 3.50
C SER A 33 12.25 7.73 3.84
N GLU A 34 11.35 8.08 4.76
CA GLU A 34 10.16 7.31 5.10
C GLU A 34 9.06 7.47 4.03
N SER A 35 9.46 7.74 2.77
CA SER A 35 8.55 8.03 1.67
C SER A 35 8.80 7.13 0.46
N LEU A 36 7.71 6.74 -0.18
CA LEU A 36 7.71 5.93 -1.41
C LEU A 36 7.19 6.78 -2.56
N ASP A 37 7.91 6.80 -3.67
CA ASP A 37 7.44 7.39 -4.92
C ASP A 37 6.64 6.35 -5.68
N VAL A 38 5.42 6.68 -6.09
CA VAL A 38 4.58 5.85 -6.95
C VAL A 38 4.50 6.48 -8.33
N ALA A 39 4.97 5.79 -9.35
CA ALA A 39 4.89 6.24 -10.74
C ALA A 39 4.02 5.27 -11.53
N LEU A 40 2.84 5.70 -11.98
CA LEU A 40 2.02 4.90 -12.89
C LEU A 40 2.43 5.16 -14.34
N THR A 41 2.24 4.16 -15.22
CA THR A 41 2.42 4.30 -16.68
C THR A 41 1.35 5.23 -17.23
N GLY A 42 1.62 6.53 -17.18
CA GLY A 42 0.68 7.58 -17.58
C GLY A 42 0.94 8.95 -16.94
N GLN A 43 2.19 9.26 -16.60
CA GLN A 43 2.66 10.52 -15.98
C GLN A 43 2.19 10.83 -14.56
N ARG A 44 1.08 10.26 -14.09
CA ARG A 44 0.60 10.52 -12.73
C ARG A 44 1.56 9.93 -11.69
N ARG A 45 2.11 10.82 -10.88
CA ARG A 45 3.02 10.50 -9.79
C ARG A 45 2.31 10.73 -8.47
N PHE A 46 2.57 9.86 -7.51
CA PHE A 46 2.09 10.03 -6.15
C PHE A 46 3.26 9.93 -5.17
N PHE A 47 3.11 10.61 -4.04
CA PHE A 47 4.03 10.53 -2.92
C PHE A 47 3.33 9.83 -1.77
N PHE A 48 3.90 8.73 -1.31
CA PHE A 48 3.53 8.14 -0.04
C PHE A 48 4.45 8.72 1.02
N VAL A 49 3.92 9.44 2.00
CA VAL A 49 4.71 10.19 2.98
C VAL A 49 4.33 9.76 4.38
N ASN A 50 5.31 9.37 5.19
CA ASN A 50 5.12 9.28 6.63
C ASN A 50 5.02 10.68 7.25
N LYS A 51 3.95 10.93 7.97
CA LYS A 51 3.62 12.22 8.57
C LYS A 51 4.06 12.35 10.02
N ASN A 52 4.41 11.25 10.68
CA ASN A 52 4.86 11.31 12.07
C ASN A 52 6.23 10.64 12.25
N TRP A 53 7.01 11.17 13.18
CA TRP A 53 8.33 10.64 13.51
C TRP A 53 8.29 9.22 14.09
N LEU A 54 7.10 8.73 14.45
CA LEU A 54 6.87 7.39 15.01
C LEU A 54 6.52 6.33 13.97
N GLY A 55 6.57 6.63 12.67
CA GLY A 55 6.42 5.59 11.65
C GLY A 55 4.99 5.07 11.46
N SER A 56 3.98 5.79 11.95
CA SER A 56 2.64 5.21 12.15
C SER A 56 1.51 5.93 11.41
N TYR A 57 1.76 7.07 10.76
CA TYR A 57 0.73 7.76 9.96
C TYR A 57 1.23 8.07 8.56
N PHE A 58 0.54 7.57 7.54
CA PHE A 58 0.94 7.72 6.15
C PHE A 58 -0.13 8.43 5.34
N GLU A 59 0.32 9.24 4.37
CA GLU A 59 -0.55 9.89 3.39
C GLU A 59 -0.09 9.56 1.98
N LEU A 60 -1.05 9.25 1.11
CA LEU A 60 -0.85 9.22 -0.33
C LEU A 60 -1.25 10.58 -0.90
N LYS A 61 -0.29 11.25 -1.53
CA LYS A 61 -0.45 12.59 -2.10
C LYS A 61 -0.29 12.56 -3.60
N ASP A 62 -1.07 13.38 -4.29
CA ASP A 62 -0.89 13.66 -5.70
C ASP A 62 0.36 14.54 -5.89
N ALA A 63 1.29 14.14 -6.77
CA ALA A 63 2.57 14.83 -6.89
C ALA A 63 2.49 16.20 -7.57
N GLU A 64 1.43 16.45 -8.36
CA GLU A 64 1.26 17.71 -9.08
C GLU A 64 0.55 18.75 -8.21
N SER A 65 -0.48 18.33 -7.49
CA SER A 65 -1.34 19.23 -6.69
C SER A 65 -1.02 19.25 -5.19
N ASP A 66 -0.16 18.36 -4.71
CA ASP A 66 0.08 18.07 -3.28
C ASP A 66 -1.19 17.69 -2.48
N ALA A 67 -2.30 17.41 -3.18
CA ALA A 67 -3.55 17.02 -2.57
C ALA A 67 -3.44 15.63 -1.92
N VAL A 68 -3.96 15.49 -0.69
CA VAL A 68 -4.05 14.20 -0.01
C VAL A 68 -5.19 13.40 -0.64
N LEU A 69 -4.87 12.25 -1.20
CA LEU A 69 -5.83 11.35 -1.87
C LEU A 69 -6.30 10.21 -0.96
N ALA A 70 -5.41 9.77 -0.06
CA ALA A 70 -5.73 8.76 0.93
C ALA A 70 -4.80 8.89 2.14
N SER A 71 -5.24 8.37 3.29
CA SER A 71 -4.44 8.31 4.50
C SER A 71 -4.58 6.96 5.20
N ALA A 72 -3.56 6.57 5.97
CA ALA A 72 -3.53 5.34 6.75
C ALA A 72 -2.90 5.60 8.12
N LYS A 73 -3.67 5.36 9.18
CA LYS A 73 -3.22 5.51 10.59
C LYS A 73 -3.55 4.25 11.38
N PRO A 74 -2.90 3.99 12.52
CA PRO A 74 -3.20 2.82 13.33
C PRO A 74 -4.55 3.08 14.01
N ALA A 75 -5.40 2.07 14.08
CA ALA A 75 -6.74 2.21 14.68
C ALA A 75 -6.72 2.33 16.23
N GLY A 76 -5.53 2.39 16.83
CA GLY A 76 -5.31 2.52 18.27
C GLY A 76 -4.06 1.81 18.77
N PHE A 77 -3.67 2.10 20.02
CA PHE A 77 -2.39 1.68 20.64
C PHE A 77 -2.19 0.16 20.77
N PHE A 78 -3.29 -0.60 20.86
CA PHE A 78 -3.27 -2.07 21.03
C PHE A 78 -3.83 -2.82 19.82
N SER A 79 -4.18 -2.11 18.74
CA SER A 79 -4.81 -2.72 17.59
C SER A 79 -3.77 -3.08 16.54
N SER A 80 -3.81 -4.31 16.02
CA SER A 80 -3.05 -4.70 14.82
C SER A 80 -3.83 -4.34 13.55
N SER A 81 -4.49 -3.19 13.54
CA SER A 81 -5.35 -2.71 12.47
C SER A 81 -5.05 -1.26 12.12
N TRP A 82 -5.35 -0.91 10.89
CA TRP A 82 -5.18 0.44 10.37
C TRP A 82 -6.51 0.99 9.92
N ASP A 83 -6.79 2.24 10.26
CA ASP A 83 -7.88 3.00 9.68
C ASP A 83 -7.37 3.67 8.41
N LEU A 84 -8.14 3.50 7.34
CA LEU A 84 -7.85 4.03 6.01
C LEU A 84 -8.90 5.08 5.66
N GLU A 85 -8.46 6.24 5.19
CA GLU A 85 -9.34 7.20 4.52
C GLU A 85 -9.03 7.09 3.03
N LEU A 86 -9.97 6.54 2.25
CA LEU A 86 -9.83 6.35 0.81
C LEU A 86 -10.77 7.31 0.07
N SER A 87 -10.51 7.53 -1.22
CA SER A 87 -11.41 8.32 -2.09
C SER A 87 -12.83 7.75 -2.19
N ILE A 88 -12.97 6.43 -1.98
CA ILE A 88 -14.25 5.71 -1.96
C ILE A 88 -14.91 5.68 -0.57
N GLY A 89 -14.34 6.38 0.42
CA GLY A 89 -14.81 6.42 1.80
C GLY A 89 -13.87 5.73 2.80
N PRO A 90 -14.23 5.76 4.09
CA PRO A 90 -13.43 5.14 5.14
C PRO A 90 -13.41 3.62 5.01
N ALA A 91 -12.27 3.02 5.32
CA ALA A 91 -12.06 1.58 5.33
C ALA A 91 -11.15 1.19 6.50
N GLN A 92 -11.05 -0.10 6.78
CA GLN A 92 -10.21 -0.64 7.84
C GLN A 92 -9.40 -1.81 7.34
N LEU A 93 -8.09 -1.74 7.52
CA LEU A 93 -7.16 -2.82 7.24
C LEU A 93 -6.94 -3.65 8.49
N LYS A 94 -7.27 -4.94 8.41
CA LYS A 94 -7.12 -5.90 9.51
C LYS A 94 -6.24 -7.05 9.11
N ARG A 95 -5.49 -7.61 10.04
CA ARG A 95 -4.74 -8.84 9.79
C ARG A 95 -5.71 -9.97 9.42
N ALA A 96 -5.37 -10.76 8.39
CA ALA A 96 -6.25 -11.81 7.85
C ALA A 96 -6.47 -12.99 8.82
N GLY A 97 -5.72 -13.04 9.91
CA GLY A 97 -5.80 -14.05 10.96
C GLY A 97 -4.55 -14.05 11.82
N PHE A 98 -4.59 -14.69 12.99
CA PHE A 98 -3.48 -14.71 13.95
C PHE A 98 -2.18 -15.27 13.35
N TRP A 99 -2.29 -16.36 12.57
CA TRP A 99 -1.16 -17.01 11.90
C TRP A 99 -0.92 -16.53 10.46
N LYS A 100 -1.78 -15.66 9.93
CA LYS A 100 -1.64 -15.16 8.56
C LYS A 100 -0.74 -13.92 8.51
N ARG A 101 0.08 -13.84 7.46
CA ARG A 101 0.92 -12.67 7.15
C ARG A 101 0.19 -11.61 6.33
N GLY A 102 -0.93 -11.99 5.69
CA GLY A 102 -1.76 -11.11 4.89
C GLY A 102 -2.71 -10.22 5.71
N TRP A 103 -3.31 -9.28 5.00
CA TRP A 103 -4.25 -8.28 5.49
C TRP A 103 -5.54 -8.31 4.68
N ILE A 104 -6.63 -7.81 5.26
CA ILE A 104 -7.93 -7.69 4.61
C ILE A 104 -8.42 -6.26 4.81
N ALA A 105 -8.80 -5.61 3.72
CA ALA A 105 -9.44 -4.31 3.73
C ALA A 105 -10.96 -4.47 3.81
N TRP A 106 -11.57 -3.79 4.79
CA TRP A 106 -13.01 -3.82 5.06
C TRP A 106 -13.61 -2.42 4.92
N GLN A 107 -14.76 -2.31 4.29
CA GLN A 107 -15.58 -1.09 4.25
C GLN A 107 -17.04 -1.49 4.51
N ASP A 108 -17.70 -0.84 5.46
CA ASP A 108 -19.12 -1.09 5.76
C ASP A 108 -19.50 -2.58 5.91
N ARG A 109 -18.64 -3.35 6.59
CA ARG A 109 -18.75 -4.82 6.79
C ARG A 109 -18.60 -5.67 5.52
N ARG A 110 -18.28 -5.07 4.39
CA ARG A 110 -17.90 -5.74 3.14
C ARG A 110 -16.39 -5.83 3.03
N GLN A 111 -15.89 -6.99 2.63
CA GLN A 111 -14.49 -7.15 2.25
C GLN A 111 -14.27 -6.46 0.89
N LEU A 112 -13.34 -5.52 0.84
CA LEU A 112 -12.92 -4.83 -0.38
C LEU A 112 -11.77 -5.54 -1.07
N ALA A 113 -10.81 -6.04 -0.31
CA ALA A 113 -9.66 -6.73 -0.87
C ALA A 113 -8.94 -7.58 0.20
N THR A 114 -8.27 -8.63 -0.25
CA THR A 114 -7.24 -9.34 0.51
C THR A 114 -5.86 -8.94 -0.02
N ILE A 115 -4.91 -8.74 0.87
CA ILE A 115 -3.52 -8.39 0.58
C ILE A 115 -2.63 -9.48 1.16
N ASP A 116 -2.08 -10.34 0.30
CA ASP A 116 -1.22 -11.43 0.70
C ASP A 116 0.23 -11.22 0.21
N PRO A 117 1.24 -11.67 0.97
CA PRO A 117 2.59 -11.75 0.44
C PRO A 117 2.64 -12.78 -0.69
N LEU A 118 3.42 -12.51 -1.74
CA LEU A 118 3.55 -13.42 -2.88
C LEU A 118 4.19 -14.77 -2.51
N GLY A 119 5.03 -14.80 -1.48
CA GLY A 119 5.63 -16.04 -0.97
C GLY A 119 6.64 -15.77 0.15
N MET A 120 7.18 -16.83 0.74
CA MET A 120 8.20 -16.70 1.79
C MET A 120 9.53 -16.15 1.27
N CYS A 121 9.83 -16.37 -0.01
CA CYS A 121 11.06 -15.94 -0.69
C CYS A 121 10.81 -14.83 -1.73
N GLU A 122 9.55 -14.51 -2.03
CA GLU A 122 9.20 -13.47 -3.00
C GLU A 122 8.90 -12.15 -2.28
N ARG A 123 9.76 -11.15 -2.50
CA ARG A 123 9.55 -9.79 -1.98
C ARG A 123 8.46 -9.10 -2.79
N GLY A 124 7.24 -9.12 -2.26
CA GLY A 124 6.12 -8.43 -2.88
C GLY A 124 4.77 -8.82 -2.29
N TRP A 125 3.73 -8.17 -2.80
CA TRP A 125 2.36 -8.33 -2.33
C TRP A 125 1.42 -8.51 -3.51
N LEU A 126 0.37 -9.30 -3.30
CA LEU A 126 -0.76 -9.46 -4.19
C LEU A 126 -2.01 -8.94 -3.48
N LEU A 127 -2.73 -8.06 -4.16
CA LEU A 127 -4.02 -7.55 -3.76
C LEU A 127 -5.09 -8.15 -4.67
N GLN A 128 -6.07 -8.81 -4.06
CA GLN A 128 -7.19 -9.45 -4.75
C GLN A 128 -8.51 -8.88 -4.22
N ASN A 129 -9.36 -8.43 -5.14
CA ASN A 129 -10.75 -8.02 -4.91
C ASN A 129 -11.68 -8.98 -5.63
#